data_AF-A0A5J6J5N6-F1
#
_entry.id   AF-A0A5J6J5N6-F1
#
_cell.length_a   1.000
_cell.length_b   1.000
_cell.length_c   1.000
_cell.angle_alpha   90.00
_cell.angle_beta   90.00
_cell.angle_gamma   90.00
#
_symmetry.space_group_name_H-M   'P 1'
#
loop_
_entity.id
_entity.type
_entity.pdbx_description
1 polymer ?
#
loop_
_entity_poly.entity_id
_entity_poly.type
_entity_poly.pdbx_seq_one_letter_code
_entity_poly.pdbx_strand_id
1 'polypeptide(L)' 'MDEIVPRLEAAATPTAPALLLRRWRPSDAADLVEAYRDEALRRWARADVRDEASAARWVREQQEGWETGSRFAFAVV' A
#
# COMPACT_ATOMS: atom_id res chain seq x y z
N MET A 1 -23.31 10.63 4.77
CA MET A 1 -21.93 11.14 4.81
C MET A 1 -21.22 10.40 3.70
N ASP A 2 -21.03 11.06 2.56
CA ASP A 2 -20.38 10.43 1.42
C ASP A 2 -18.99 9.95 1.85
N GLU A 3 -18.75 8.67 1.65
CA GLU A 3 -17.46 8.05 1.94
C GLU A 3 -16.44 8.67 0.98
N ILE A 4 -15.72 9.68 1.44
CA ILE A 4 -14.49 10.11 0.77
C ILE A 4 -13.50 8.97 0.99
N VAL A 5 -13.46 8.02 0.06
CA VAL A 5 -12.31 7.13 -0.16
C VAL A 5 -11.26 7.99 -0.84
N PRO A 6 -10.24 8.50 -0.14
CA PRO A 6 -9.30 9.43 -0.73
C PRO A 6 -8.43 8.66 -1.72
N ARG A 7 -8.85 8.76 -2.98
CA ARG A 7 -8.06 8.45 -4.14
C ARG A 7 -7.32 9.73 -4.51
N LEU A 8 -6.00 9.69 -4.48
CA LEU A 8 -5.17 10.82 -4.89
C LEU A 8 -4.48 10.47 -6.20
N GLU A 9 -4.41 11.44 -7.10
CA GLU A 9 -3.79 11.27 -8.41
C GLU A 9 -2.64 12.27 -8.55
N ALA A 10 -1.49 11.78 -9.00
CA ALA A 10 -0.36 12.60 -9.37
C ALA A 10 -0.16 12.48 -10.88
N ALA A 11 -0.19 13.63 -11.58
CA ALA A 11 0.07 13.66 -13.01
C ALA A 11 1.52 13.26 -13.32
N ALA A 12 1.73 12.72 -14.51
CA ALA A 12 3.07 12.45 -15.01
C ALA A 12 3.89 13.74 -15.11
N THR A 13 5.20 13.61 -14.93
CA THR A 13 6.18 14.68 -15.14
C THR A 13 7.11 14.27 -16.29
N PRO A 14 8.00 15.16 -16.78
CA PRO A 14 8.98 14.79 -17.78
C PRO A 14 9.91 13.62 -17.37
N THR A 15 10.04 13.33 -16.07
CA THR A 15 10.98 12.32 -15.55
C THR A 15 10.30 11.18 -14.79
N ALA A 16 8.97 11.20 -14.61
CA ALA A 16 8.24 10.19 -13.86
C ALA A 16 6.82 9.95 -14.42
N PRO A 17 6.31 8.71 -14.37
CA PRO A 17 4.95 8.40 -14.80
C PRO A 17 3.90 9.02 -13.86
N ALA A 18 2.65 9.02 -14.30
CA ALA A 18 1.52 9.34 -13.44
C ALA A 18 1.37 8.26 -12.37
N LEU A 19 0.88 8.65 -11.19
CA LEU A 19 0.67 7.73 -10.06
C LEU A 19 -0.74 7.86 -9.51
N LEU A 20 -1.25 6.73 -9.07
CA LEU A 20 -2.49 6.62 -8.34
C LEU A 20 -2.19 6.15 -6.92
N LEU A 21 -2.63 6.94 -5.93
CA LEU A 21 -2.58 6.58 -4.53
C LEU A 21 -3.98 6.22 -4.07
N ARG A 22 -4.15 4.98 -3.60
CA ARG A 22 -5.44 4.46 -3.12
C ARG A 22 -5.26 3.70 -1.82
N ARG A 23 -6.36 3.47 -1.10
CA ARG A 23 -6.36 2.51 0.01
C ARG A 23 -5.89 1.13 -0.46
N TRP A 24 -5.16 0.44 0.42
CA TRP A 24 -4.81 -0.96 0.24
C TRP A 24 -6.06 -1.84 0.19
N ARG A 25 -6.02 -2.88 -0.63
CA ARG A 25 -7.09 -3.86 -0.84
C ARG A 25 -6.55 -5.26 -0.58
N PRO A 26 -7.39 -6.22 -0.15
CA PRO A 26 -6.95 -7.61 0.05
C PRO A 26 -6.28 -8.23 -1.19
N SER A 27 -6.69 -7.82 -2.40
CA SER A 27 -6.10 -8.26 -3.67
C SER A 27 -4.63 -7.86 -3.86
N ASP A 28 -4.15 -6.84 -3.13
CA ASP A 28 -2.78 -6.33 -3.27
C ASP A 28 -1.75 -7.23 -2.56
N ALA A 29 -2.19 -8.26 -1.84
CA ALA A 29 -1.31 -9.10 -1.02
C ALA A 29 -0.23 -9.81 -1.87
N ALA A 30 -0.59 -10.34 -3.04
CA ALA A 30 0.37 -11.01 -3.92
C ALA A 30 1.42 -10.02 -4.46
N ASP A 31 0.99 -8.86 -4.98
CA ASP A 31 1.89 -7.82 -5.47
C ASP A 31 2.81 -7.28 -4.36
N LEU A 32 2.31 -7.21 -3.13
CA LEU A 32 3.10 -6.81 -1.97
C LEU A 32 4.21 -7.82 -1.66
N VAL A 33 3.93 -9.12 -1.76
CA VAL A 33 4.96 -10.17 -1.60
C VAL A 33 6.05 -10.02 -2.67
N GLU A 34 5.64 -9.80 -3.92
CA GLU A 34 6.57 -9.59 -5.03
C GLU A 34 7.45 -8.35 -4.80
N ALA A 35 6.88 -7.22 -4.37
CA ALA A 35 7.63 -6.03 -4.03
C ALA A 35 8.65 -6.28 -2.90
N TYR A 36 8.26 -7.03 -1.86
CA TYR A 36 9.13 -7.42 -0.74
C TYR A 36 10.21 -8.45 -1.11
N ARG A 37 10.30 -8.92 -2.36
CA ARG A 37 11.46 -9.68 -2.83
C ARG A 37 12.69 -8.80 -3.05
N ASP A 38 12.51 -7.49 -3.23
CA ASP A 38 13.61 -6.54 -3.35
C ASP A 38 14.35 -6.40 -1.99
N GLU A 39 15.63 -6.80 -1.97
CA GLU A 39 16.46 -6.75 -0.76
C GLU A 39 16.67 -5.32 -0.24
N ALA A 40 16.78 -4.33 -1.13
CA ALA A 40 16.90 -2.93 -0.75
C ALA A 40 15.62 -2.46 -0.07
N LEU A 41 14.45 -2.87 -0.57
CA LEU A 41 13.17 -2.58 0.08
C LEU A 41 13.12 -3.22 1.47
N ARG A 42 13.43 -4.52 1.59
CA ARG A 42 13.41 -5.24 2.89
C ARG A 42 14.35 -4.65 3.92
N ARG A 43 15.48 -4.10 3.49
CA ARG A 43 16.47 -3.48 4.38
C ARG A 43 15.91 -2.25 5.09
N TRP A 44 15.03 -1.49 4.44
CA TRP A 44 14.51 -0.22 4.95
C TRP A 44 13.05 -0.29 5.41
N ALA A 45 12.25 -1.17 4.80
CA ALA A 45 10.88 -1.39 5.20
C ALA A 45 10.82 -2.22 6.49
N ARG A 46 10.19 -1.68 7.53
CA ARG A 46 10.08 -2.34 8.85
C ARG A 46 9.02 -3.44 8.91
N ALA A 47 8.23 -3.64 7.85
CA ALA A 47 7.14 -4.59 7.87
C ALA A 47 7.61 -5.99 7.48
N ASP A 48 7.11 -7.00 8.21
CA ASP A 48 7.51 -8.39 8.02
C ASP A 48 6.59 -9.09 7.02
N VAL A 49 6.72 -8.72 5.74
CA VAL A 49 6.04 -9.39 4.63
C VAL A 49 6.98 -10.41 4.00
N ARG A 50 6.58 -11.69 4.04
CA ARG A 50 7.36 -12.83 3.54
C ARG A 50 6.59 -13.72 2.58
N ASP A 51 5.28 -13.74 2.72
CA ASP A 51 4.33 -14.59 2.02
C ASP A 51 2.95 -13.92 1.97
N GLU A 52 2.01 -14.52 1.26
CA GLU A 52 0.68 -13.94 1.08
C GLU A 52 -0.09 -13.80 2.40
N ALA A 53 0.12 -14.69 3.36
CA ALA A 53 -0.57 -14.64 4.65
C ALA A 53 -0.10 -13.44 5.49
N SER A 54 1.21 -13.21 5.56
CA SER A 54 1.82 -12.05 6.21
C SER A 54 1.47 -10.75 5.48
N ALA A 55 1.45 -10.75 4.15
CA ALA A 55 0.98 -9.62 3.35
C ALA A 55 -0.49 -9.28 3.62
N ALA A 56 -1.38 -10.29 3.61
CA ALA A 56 -2.80 -10.09 3.88
C ALA A 56 -3.05 -9.54 5.29
N ARG A 57 -2.28 -10.00 6.28
CA ARG A 57 -2.30 -9.43 7.64
C ARG A 57 -1.89 -7.96 7.62
N TRP A 58 -0.75 -7.64 7.01
CA TRP A 58 -0.27 -6.27 6.92
C TRP A 58 -1.27 -5.33 6.23
N VAL A 59 -1.92 -5.78 5.15
CA VAL A 59 -2.98 -5.03 4.45
C VAL A 59 -4.18 -4.77 5.35
N ARG A 60 -4.63 -5.77 6.13
CA ARG A 60 -5.71 -5.56 7.11
C ARG A 60 -5.34 -4.53 8.16
N GLU A 61 -4.13 -4.59 8.71
CA GLU A 61 -3.66 -3.60 9.66
C GLU A 61 -3.65 -2.18 9.03
N GLN A 62 -3.36 -2.04 7.73
CA GLN A 62 -3.44 -0.74 7.06
C GLN A 62 -4.89 -0.24 6.97
N GLN A 63 -5.84 -1.13 6.67
CA GLN A 63 -7.27 -0.81 6.61
C GLN A 63 -7.82 -0.41 7.99
N GLU A 64 -7.47 -1.13 9.05
CA GLU A 64 -7.82 -0.76 10.43
C GLU A 64 -7.26 0.62 10.79
N GLY A 65 -6.05 0.95 10.32
CA GLY A 65 -5.47 2.27 10.45
C GLY A 65 -6.31 3.39 9.82
N TRP A 66 -6.87 3.10 8.64
CA TRP A 66 -7.80 3.98 7.95
C TRP A 66 -9.12 4.15 8.70
N GLU A 67 -9.71 3.04 9.15
CA GLU A 67 -10.99 3.01 9.86
C GLU A 67 -10.92 3.76 11.20
N THR A 68 -9.80 3.61 11.91
CA THR A 68 -9.54 4.30 13.18
C THR A 68 -9.01 5.73 13.02
N GLY A 69 -8.63 6.13 11.80
CA GLY A 69 -7.98 7.42 11.54
C GLY A 69 -6.57 7.55 12.14
N SER A 70 -5.97 6.45 12.61
CA SER A 70 -4.65 6.45 13.26
C SER A 70 -3.50 6.52 12.26
N ARG A 71 -3.72 6.01 11.03
CA ARG A 71 -2.75 6.10 9.92
C ARG A 71 -3.41 5.98 8.56
N PHE A 72 -2.82 6.61 7.56
CA PHE A 72 -3.29 6.56 6.18
C PHE A 72 -2.18 6.07 5.26
N ALA A 73 -2.07 4.75 5.11
CA ALA A 73 -1.14 4.11 4.18
C ALA A 73 -1.80 3.90 2.81
N PHE A 74 -1.06 4.17 1.74
CA PHE A 74 -1.55 4.07 0.37
C PHE A 74 -0.80 2.98 -0.40
N ALA A 75 -1.54 2.23 -1.21
CA ALA A 75 -0.97 1.51 -2.33
C ALA A 75 -0.73 2.53 -3.46
N VAL A 76 0.50 2.57 -3.96
CA VAL A 76 0.90 3.42 -5.08
C VAL A 76 0.98 2.53 -6.32
N VAL A 77 0.17 2.84 -7.34
CA VAL A 77 0.09 2.09 -8.60
C VAL A 77 0.16 3.00 -9.81
#